data_AF-A0A9D5K954-F1
#
_entry.id   AF-A0A9D5K954-F1
#
_cell.length_a   1.000
_cell.length_b   1.000
_cell.length_c   1.000
_cell.angle_alpha   90.00
_cell.angle_beta   90.00
_cell.angle_gamma   90.00
#
_symmetry.space_group_name_H-M   'P 1'
#
loop_
_entity.id
_entity.type
_entity.pdbx_description
1 polymer ?
#
loop_
_entity_poly.entity_id
_entity_poly.type
_entity_poly.pdbx_seq_one_letter_code
_entity_poly.pdbx_strand_id
1 'polypeptide(L)'
;MMDAFKGKLTQGFSRAVKDLGIALGDFFFPGVCLVCGEDAQSLPLCKECLDKLQPVDEVYTREDLRIRAWARFTYPLDKLVYAFKYNHHRGLARFFASRLAGTIDSDKDYNSADGLVPIPLHPVKKWLRTYNQSELISRALSRQTGIPVFSLLKRNRMTRTQIRLDEDARRRNVAGAFS
;
A
#
# COMPACT_ATOMS: atom_id res chain seq x y z
N MET A 1 20.62 3.65 -47.60
CA MET A 1 21.09 4.66 -46.61
C MET A 1 19.91 5.49 -46.08
N MET A 2 18.74 4.88 -45.81
CA MET A 2 17.55 5.59 -45.29
C MET A 2 16.95 4.92 -44.04
N ASP A 3 17.32 3.67 -43.73
CA ASP A 3 16.80 2.94 -42.56
C ASP A 3 17.56 3.21 -41.25
N ALA A 4 18.82 3.67 -41.32
CA ALA A 4 19.62 3.96 -40.12
C ALA A 4 19.24 5.28 -39.42
N PHE A 5 18.48 6.16 -40.08
CA PHE A 5 18.10 7.47 -39.53
C PHE A 5 16.77 7.42 -38.77
N LYS A 6 15.84 6.52 -39.16
CA LYS A 6 14.57 6.33 -38.44
C LYS A 6 14.77 5.75 -37.03
N GLY A 7 15.75 4.86 -36.85
CA GLY A 7 16.01 4.21 -35.56
C GLY A 7 16.60 5.11 -34.46
N LYS A 8 17.33 6.18 -34.82
CA LYS A 8 17.91 7.12 -33.85
C LYS A 8 16.90 8.17 -33.35
N LEU A 9 15.98 8.60 -34.22
CA LEU A 9 14.94 9.58 -33.87
C LEU A 9 13.88 8.98 -32.93
N THR A 10 13.49 7.72 -33.15
CA THR A 10 12.53 7.02 -32.26
C THR A 10 13.15 6.69 -30.89
N GLN A 11 14.44 6.35 -30.83
CA GLN A 11 15.15 6.13 -29.56
C GLN A 11 15.34 7.43 -28.77
N GLY A 12 15.68 8.54 -29.45
CA GLY A 12 15.83 9.85 -28.81
C GLY A 12 14.51 10.38 -28.23
N PHE A 13 13.40 10.21 -28.95
CA PHE A 13 12.08 10.61 -28.48
C PHE A 13 11.60 9.74 -27.30
N SER A 14 11.77 8.41 -27.39
CA SER A 14 11.43 7.51 -26.27
C SER A 14 12.25 7.80 -25.02
N ARG A 15 13.51 8.22 -25.18
CA ARG A 15 14.39 8.60 -24.06
C ARG A 15 13.95 9.93 -23.47
N ALA A 16 13.68 10.95 -24.29
CA ALA A 16 13.18 12.24 -23.84
C ALA A 16 11.83 12.14 -23.11
N VAL A 17 10.90 11.29 -23.58
CA VAL A 17 9.63 11.04 -22.89
C VAL A 17 9.85 10.33 -21.55
N LYS A 18 10.80 9.38 -21.48
CA LYS A 18 11.15 8.68 -20.25
C LYS A 18 11.85 9.60 -19.25
N ASP A 19 12.76 10.43 -19.72
CA ASP A 19 13.51 11.41 -18.93
C ASP A 19 12.58 12.52 -18.41
N LEU A 20 11.60 12.96 -19.22
CA LEU A 20 10.55 13.88 -18.77
C LEU A 20 9.61 13.23 -17.75
N GLY A 21 9.29 11.94 -17.93
CA GLY A 21 8.52 11.16 -16.96
C GLY A 21 9.25 10.96 -15.63
N ILE A 22 10.58 10.78 -15.67
CA ILE A 22 11.45 10.71 -14.50
C ILE A 22 11.55 12.08 -13.84
N ALA A 23 11.81 13.14 -14.59
CA ALA A 23 11.93 14.50 -14.06
C ALA A 23 10.61 15.02 -13.45
N LEU A 24 9.45 14.71 -14.06
CA LEU A 24 8.15 14.98 -13.46
C LEU A 24 7.92 14.09 -12.23
N GLY A 25 8.37 12.84 -12.27
CA GLY A 25 8.40 11.93 -11.13
C GLY A 25 9.19 12.49 -9.95
N ASP A 26 10.40 12.97 -10.20
CA ASP A 26 11.32 13.57 -9.22
C ASP A 26 10.83 14.94 -8.72
N PHE A 27 10.07 15.68 -9.53
CA PHE A 27 9.46 16.94 -9.10
C PHE A 27 8.29 16.72 -8.13
N PHE A 28 7.48 15.68 -8.33
CA PHE A 28 6.33 15.36 -7.46
C PHE A 28 6.69 14.39 -6.32
N PHE A 29 7.74 13.60 -6.50
CA PHE A 29 8.32 12.69 -5.53
C PHE A 29 9.83 12.88 -5.62
N PRO A 30 10.41 13.91 -4.96
CA PRO A 30 11.86 14.01 -4.87
C PRO A 30 12.33 12.63 -4.40
N GLY A 31 13.33 12.05 -5.05
CA GLY A 31 13.85 10.71 -4.78
C GLY A 31 14.41 10.64 -3.37
N VAL A 32 13.56 10.82 -2.36
CA VAL A 32 13.86 10.98 -0.96
C VAL A 32 12.94 10.04 -0.19
N CYS A 33 13.47 9.54 0.91
CA CYS A 33 12.81 8.64 1.79
C CYS A 33 11.61 9.34 2.43
N LEU A 34 10.42 8.76 2.30
CA LEU A 34 9.19 9.31 2.88
C LEU A 34 9.17 9.28 4.42
N VAL A 35 10.21 8.72 5.04
CA VAL A 35 10.30 8.58 6.50
C VAL A 35 11.42 9.44 7.10
N CYS A 36 12.63 9.41 6.53
CA CYS A 36 13.77 10.16 7.07
C CYS A 36 14.22 11.35 6.21
N GLY A 37 13.74 11.48 4.97
CA GLY A 37 14.08 12.59 4.08
C GLY A 37 15.42 12.47 3.33
N GLU A 38 16.20 11.41 3.59
CA GLU A 38 17.45 11.11 2.87
C GLU A 38 17.18 10.65 1.42
N ASP A 39 18.18 10.70 0.54
CA ASP A 39 18.06 10.19 -0.84
C ASP A 39 17.61 8.70 -0.87
N ALA A 40 16.61 8.42 -1.69
CA ALA A 40 15.98 7.12 -1.86
C ALA A 40 15.96 6.65 -3.32
N GLN A 41 16.63 7.33 -4.25
CA GLN A 41 16.79 6.88 -5.65
C GLN A 41 15.46 6.38 -6.28
N SER A 42 14.41 7.20 -6.12
CA SER A 42 13.04 6.93 -6.62
C SER A 42 12.27 5.79 -5.92
N LEU A 43 12.75 5.28 -4.79
CA LEU A 43 11.99 4.41 -3.88
C LEU A 43 11.28 5.21 -2.78
N PRO A 44 10.20 4.67 -2.19
CA PRO A 44 9.52 5.33 -1.07
C PRO A 44 10.35 5.37 0.22
N LEU A 45 11.42 4.56 0.31
CA LEU A 45 12.33 4.48 1.44
C LEU A 45 13.78 4.41 0.94
N CYS A 46 14.70 5.06 1.65
CA CYS A 46 16.13 4.80 1.49
C CYS A 46 16.47 3.39 2.00
N LYS A 47 17.67 2.89 1.65
CA LYS A 47 18.13 1.56 2.04
C LYS A 47 18.13 1.38 3.56
N GLU A 48 18.63 2.35 4.31
CA GLU A 48 18.75 2.29 5.77
C GLU A 48 17.39 2.18 6.45
N CYS A 49 16.37 2.88 5.93
CA CYS A 49 15.01 2.75 6.44
C CYS A 49 14.38 1.42 6.01
N LEU A 50 14.67 0.94 4.81
CA LEU A 50 14.18 -0.36 4.37
C LEU A 50 14.74 -1.50 5.25
N ASP A 51 16.03 -1.46 5.56
CA ASP A 51 16.73 -2.46 6.38
C ASP A 51 16.28 -2.44 7.86
N LYS A 52 15.71 -1.32 8.32
CA LYS A 52 15.13 -1.19 9.68
C LYS A 52 13.72 -1.75 9.81
N LEU A 53 13.06 -2.10 8.71
CA LEU A 53 11.77 -2.78 8.79
C LEU A 53 11.95 -4.11 9.51
N GLN A 54 10.96 -4.48 10.32
CA GLN A 54 10.98 -5.70 11.12
C GLN A 54 9.89 -6.64 10.59
N PRO A 55 10.20 -7.52 9.61
CA PRO A 55 9.24 -8.52 9.13
C PRO A 55 8.70 -9.38 10.27
N VAL A 56 7.48 -9.86 10.08
CA VAL A 56 6.78 -10.75 11.02
C VAL A 56 6.41 -12.00 10.24
N ASP A 57 6.93 -13.14 10.65
CA ASP A 57 6.58 -14.44 10.05
C ASP A 57 5.51 -15.15 10.88
N GLU A 58 5.28 -14.67 12.12
CA GLU A 58 4.33 -15.21 13.06
C GLU A 58 2.89 -15.18 12.51
N VAL A 59 2.21 -16.32 12.61
CA VAL A 59 0.78 -16.44 12.33
C VAL A 59 0.03 -16.34 13.66
N TYR A 60 -0.79 -15.31 13.80
CA TYR A 60 -1.64 -15.15 14.97
C TYR A 60 -2.97 -15.84 14.72
N THR A 61 -3.44 -16.60 15.70
CA THR A 61 -4.75 -17.23 15.64
C THR A 61 -5.62 -16.64 16.74
N ARG A 62 -6.85 -16.29 16.41
CA ARG A 62 -7.85 -15.84 17.37
C ARG A 62 -9.20 -16.43 16.99
N GLU A 63 -9.72 -17.31 17.84
CA GLU A 63 -10.89 -18.13 17.50
C GLU A 63 -10.60 -18.85 16.17
N ASP A 64 -11.45 -18.73 15.17
CA ASP A 64 -11.25 -19.35 13.84
C ASP A 64 -10.53 -18.42 12.84
N LEU A 65 -10.06 -17.25 13.29
CA LEU A 65 -9.39 -16.28 12.43
C LEU A 65 -7.88 -16.47 12.46
N ARG A 66 -7.29 -16.65 11.28
CA ARG A 66 -5.86 -16.53 11.05
C ARG A 66 -5.51 -15.12 10.61
N ILE A 67 -4.47 -14.58 11.24
CA ILE A 67 -4.02 -13.21 11.04
C ILE A 67 -2.53 -13.25 10.74
N ARG A 68 -2.15 -12.70 9.58
CA ARG A 68 -0.77 -12.45 9.17
C ARG A 68 -0.53 -10.95 9.11
N ALA A 69 0.71 -10.56 9.37
CA ALA A 69 1.19 -9.20 9.16
C ALA A 69 2.49 -9.27 8.36
N TRP A 70 2.76 -8.27 7.52
CA TRP A 70 4.05 -8.19 6.84
C TRP A 70 5.18 -7.81 7.81
N ALA A 71 4.96 -6.83 8.69
CA ALA A 71 5.99 -6.28 9.56
C ALA A 71 5.40 -5.61 10.81
N ARG A 72 6.24 -5.44 11.84
CA ARG A 72 5.87 -4.78 13.11
C ARG A 72 5.54 -3.31 12.86
N PHE A 73 4.49 -2.83 13.52
CA PHE A 73 4.05 -1.44 13.43
C PHE A 73 4.91 -0.51 14.31
N THR A 74 6.17 -0.38 13.94
CA THR A 74 7.18 0.49 14.58
C THR A 74 7.85 1.35 13.51
N TYR A 75 8.73 2.27 13.93
CA TYR A 75 9.59 2.96 12.98
C TYR A 75 10.38 1.96 12.11
N PRO A 76 10.46 2.14 10.78
CA PRO A 76 9.90 3.24 9.96
C PRO A 76 8.50 2.98 9.39
N LEU A 77 7.90 1.80 9.61
CA LEU A 77 6.61 1.41 9.05
C LEU A 77 5.45 2.31 9.53
N ASP A 78 5.47 2.73 10.78
CA ASP A 78 4.45 3.61 11.37
C ASP A 78 4.32 4.95 10.60
N LYS A 79 5.45 5.57 10.28
CA LYS A 79 5.57 6.79 9.48
C LYS A 79 5.14 6.56 8.04
N LEU A 80 5.53 5.43 7.45
CA LEU A 80 5.14 5.09 6.08
C LEU A 80 3.62 4.87 5.95
N VAL A 81 3.02 4.16 6.92
CA VAL A 81 1.56 3.96 7.00
C VAL A 81 0.85 5.29 7.27
N TYR A 82 1.44 6.17 8.08
CA TYR A 82 0.91 7.52 8.29
C TYR A 82 0.92 8.32 6.98
N ALA A 83 2.06 8.36 6.27
CA ALA A 83 2.20 9.02 4.98
C ALA A 83 1.17 8.50 3.97
N PHE A 84 0.93 7.18 3.93
CA PHE A 84 -0.09 6.59 3.07
C PHE A 84 -1.54 6.96 3.44
N LYS A 85 -1.82 7.15 4.73
CA LYS A 85 -3.17 7.49 5.23
C LYS A 85 -3.51 8.97 5.07
N TYR A 86 -2.52 9.86 5.13
CA TYR A 86 -2.75 11.29 5.30
C TYR A 86 -2.07 12.20 4.27
N ASN A 87 -0.97 11.77 3.63
CA ASN A 87 -0.18 12.63 2.73
C ASN A 87 -0.40 12.29 1.25
N HIS A 88 -1.53 11.67 0.90
CA HIS A 88 -1.95 11.34 -0.47
C HIS A 88 -0.96 10.52 -1.33
N HIS A 89 0.02 9.83 -0.73
CA HIS A 89 0.99 8.98 -1.45
C HIS A 89 0.37 7.66 -1.93
N ARG A 90 -0.54 7.72 -2.91
CA ARG A 90 -1.19 6.54 -3.51
C ARG A 90 -0.19 5.52 -4.08
N GLY A 91 1.00 5.98 -4.50
CA GLY A 91 2.09 5.13 -4.97
C GLY A 91 2.52 4.06 -3.95
N LEU A 92 2.36 4.35 -2.65
CA LEU A 92 2.64 3.39 -1.59
C LEU A 92 1.76 2.14 -1.63
N ALA A 93 0.59 2.18 -2.28
CA ALA A 93 -0.25 1.00 -2.43
C ALA A 93 0.49 -0.14 -3.14
N ARG A 94 1.30 0.15 -4.16
CA ARG A 94 2.08 -0.87 -4.88
C ARG A 94 3.21 -1.42 -4.01
N PHE A 95 3.86 -0.55 -3.24
CA PHE A 95 4.89 -0.95 -2.29
C PHE A 95 4.32 -1.87 -1.21
N PHE A 96 3.20 -1.52 -0.58
CA PHE A 96 2.57 -2.40 0.41
C PHE A 96 2.09 -3.71 -0.22
N ALA A 97 1.52 -3.66 -1.42
CA ALA A 97 1.06 -4.85 -2.12
C ALA A 97 2.21 -5.82 -2.43
N SER A 98 3.38 -5.35 -2.88
CA SER A 98 4.51 -6.26 -3.16
C SER A 98 5.06 -6.93 -1.91
N ARG A 99 5.01 -6.23 -0.78
CA ARG A 99 5.44 -6.79 0.51
C ARG A 99 4.44 -7.81 1.05
N LEU A 100 3.14 -7.52 0.93
CA LEU A 100 2.08 -8.45 1.29
C LEU A 100 2.02 -9.67 0.36
N ALA A 101 2.34 -9.52 -0.93
CA ALA A 101 2.43 -10.63 -1.86
C ALA A 101 3.43 -11.69 -1.38
N GLY A 102 4.64 -11.28 -0.96
CA GLY A 102 5.60 -12.22 -0.35
C GLY A 102 5.10 -12.88 0.94
N THR A 103 4.25 -12.21 1.71
CA THR A 103 3.60 -12.79 2.90
C THR A 103 2.52 -13.82 2.53
N ILE A 104 1.83 -13.62 1.41
CA ILE A 104 0.83 -14.53 0.87
C ILE A 104 1.50 -15.74 0.22
N ASP A 105 2.51 -15.52 -0.61
CA ASP A 105 3.19 -16.59 -1.35
C ASP A 105 3.88 -17.59 -0.42
N SER A 106 4.34 -17.13 0.75
CA SER A 106 4.98 -17.96 1.78
C SER A 106 3.99 -18.74 2.66
N ASP A 107 2.68 -18.52 2.53
CA ASP A 107 1.64 -19.21 3.30
C ASP A 107 0.59 -19.82 2.36
N LYS A 108 0.57 -21.16 2.28
CA LYS A 108 -0.29 -21.91 1.36
C LYS A 108 -1.78 -21.57 1.52
N ASP A 109 -2.23 -21.28 2.74
CA ASP A 109 -3.64 -21.02 2.99
C ASP A 109 -4.06 -19.62 2.51
N TYR A 110 -3.13 -18.66 2.52
CA TYR A 110 -3.38 -17.35 1.92
C TYR A 110 -3.21 -17.35 0.40
N ASN A 111 -2.25 -18.12 -0.12
CA ASN A 111 -2.04 -18.25 -1.57
C ASN A 111 -3.25 -18.91 -2.27
N SER A 112 -3.96 -19.78 -1.55
CA SER A 112 -5.19 -20.43 -2.03
C SER A 112 -6.48 -19.66 -1.71
N ALA A 113 -6.39 -18.41 -1.23
CA ALA A 113 -7.57 -17.63 -0.89
C ALA A 113 -8.46 -17.36 -2.11
N ASP A 114 -9.77 -17.54 -1.95
CA ASP A 114 -10.75 -17.33 -3.01
C ASP A 114 -10.92 -15.85 -3.38
N GLY A 115 -10.56 -14.92 -2.50
CA GLY A 115 -10.78 -13.50 -2.73
C GLY A 115 -10.18 -12.54 -1.71
N LEU A 116 -9.93 -11.32 -2.15
CA LEU A 116 -9.52 -10.17 -1.35
C LEU A 116 -10.73 -9.28 -1.07
N VAL A 117 -11.06 -9.07 0.22
CA VAL A 117 -12.17 -8.20 0.63
C VAL A 117 -11.63 -6.94 1.33
N PRO A 118 -11.54 -5.78 0.65
CA PRO A 118 -11.06 -4.55 1.25
C PRO A 118 -12.07 -4.01 2.26
N ILE A 119 -11.60 -3.64 3.45
CA ILE A 119 -12.44 -3.01 4.48
C ILE A 119 -12.83 -1.59 4.03
N PRO A 120 -14.13 -1.24 3.92
CA PRO A 120 -14.57 0.06 3.47
C PRO A 120 -14.27 1.19 4.49
N LEU A 121 -13.92 2.36 3.97
CA LEU A 121 -13.97 3.60 4.74
C LEU A 121 -15.39 4.15 4.81
N HIS A 122 -15.69 4.88 5.89
CA HIS A 122 -16.92 5.67 5.96
C HIS A 122 -16.90 6.74 4.86
N PRO A 123 -18.01 7.05 4.17
CA PRO A 123 -18.03 8.01 3.06
C PRO A 123 -17.37 9.36 3.36
N VAL A 124 -17.63 9.93 4.54
CA VAL A 124 -16.98 11.18 5.00
C VAL A 124 -15.46 11.04 5.13
N LYS A 125 -14.95 9.90 5.63
CA LYS A 125 -13.50 9.64 5.70
C LYS A 125 -12.91 9.39 4.32
N LYS A 126 -13.67 8.76 3.41
CA LYS A 126 -13.28 8.57 2.01
C LYS A 126 -13.15 9.92 1.30
N TRP A 127 -14.04 10.87 1.58
CA TRP A 127 -13.97 12.22 1.04
C TRP A 127 -12.73 12.97 1.55
N LEU A 128 -12.52 13.01 2.87
CA LEU A 128 -11.35 13.66 3.48
C LEU A 128 -10.00 13.06 3.04
N ARG A 129 -9.94 11.74 2.84
CA ARG A 129 -8.71 11.03 2.43
C ARG A 129 -8.60 10.81 0.93
N THR A 130 -9.62 11.22 0.17
CA THR A 130 -9.77 11.06 -1.29
C THR A 130 -9.83 9.61 -1.81
N TYR A 131 -9.32 8.61 -1.08
CA TYR A 131 -9.30 7.20 -1.49
C TYR A 131 -9.40 6.25 -0.30
N ASN A 132 -9.79 5.00 -0.58
CA ASN A 132 -9.74 3.90 0.38
C ASN A 132 -8.39 3.16 0.28
N GLN A 133 -7.59 3.24 1.34
CA GLN A 133 -6.27 2.61 1.41
C GLN A 133 -6.34 1.09 1.22
N SER A 134 -7.31 0.42 1.85
CA SER A 134 -7.45 -1.04 1.74
C SER A 134 -7.78 -1.44 0.30
N GLU A 135 -8.68 -0.70 -0.35
CA GLU A 135 -9.07 -0.93 -1.74
C GLU A 135 -7.89 -0.77 -2.70
N LEU A 136 -7.06 0.26 -2.50
CA LEU A 136 -5.87 0.46 -3.33
C LEU A 136 -4.86 -0.68 -3.15
N ILE A 137 -4.63 -1.13 -1.92
CA ILE A 137 -3.75 -2.26 -1.63
C ILE A 137 -4.32 -3.53 -2.27
N SER A 138 -5.60 -3.87 -2.04
CA SER A 138 -6.23 -5.07 -2.57
C SER A 138 -6.20 -5.11 -4.10
N ARG A 139 -6.46 -3.98 -4.78
CA ARG A 139 -6.35 -3.91 -6.25
C ARG A 139 -4.92 -4.12 -6.74
N ALA A 140 -3.93 -3.54 -6.06
CA ALA A 140 -2.52 -3.74 -6.41
C ALA A 140 -2.05 -5.17 -6.14
N LEU A 141 -2.53 -5.78 -5.06
CA LEU A 141 -2.23 -7.15 -4.66
C LEU A 141 -2.86 -8.17 -5.60
N SER A 142 -4.11 -7.95 -6.00
CA SER A 142 -4.82 -8.77 -7.00
C SER A 142 -4.08 -8.83 -8.33
N ARG A 143 -3.50 -7.71 -8.78
CA ARG A 143 -2.67 -7.69 -10.01
C ARG A 143 -1.39 -8.50 -9.90
N GLN A 144 -0.87 -8.73 -8.69
CA GLN A 144 0.37 -9.47 -8.47
C GLN A 144 0.11 -10.96 -8.20
N THR A 145 -0.95 -11.26 -7.44
CA THR A 145 -1.26 -12.62 -6.96
C THR A 145 -2.30 -13.35 -7.82
N GLY A 146 -3.07 -12.62 -8.63
CA GLY A 146 -4.21 -13.17 -9.37
C GLY A 146 -5.49 -13.34 -8.54
N ILE A 147 -5.44 -13.15 -7.23
CA ILE A 147 -6.60 -13.31 -6.34
C ILE A 147 -7.63 -12.19 -6.64
N PRO A 148 -8.91 -12.50 -6.91
CA PRO A 148 -9.91 -11.50 -7.27
C PRO A 148 -10.29 -10.61 -6.08
N VAL A 149 -10.71 -9.36 -6.35
CA VAL A 149 -11.16 -8.41 -5.32
C VAL A 149 -12.68 -8.34 -5.29
N PHE A 150 -13.28 -8.53 -4.11
CA PHE A 150 -14.73 -8.43 -3.91
C PHE A 150 -15.11 -7.32 -2.94
N SER A 151 -16.10 -6.51 -3.29
CA SER A 151 -16.65 -5.47 -2.41
C SER A 151 -17.85 -5.98 -1.62
N LEU A 152 -17.60 -6.89 -0.68
CA LEU A 152 -18.65 -7.58 0.09
C LEU A 152 -19.09 -6.84 1.36
N LEU A 153 -18.32 -5.85 1.79
CA LEU A 153 -18.58 -5.11 3.03
C LEU A 153 -19.06 -3.70 2.72
N LYS A 154 -20.07 -3.25 3.47
CA LYS A 154 -20.48 -1.85 3.55
C LYS A 154 -20.27 -1.32 4.95
N ARG A 155 -19.88 -0.06 5.07
CA ARG A 155 -19.75 0.61 6.37
C ARG A 155 -20.95 1.51 6.61
N ASN A 156 -21.87 1.05 7.46
CA ASN A 156 -23.16 1.71 7.66
C ASN A 156 -23.12 2.79 8.75
N ARG A 157 -22.13 2.73 9.64
CA ARG A 157 -22.01 3.66 10.77
C ARG A 157 -20.70 4.44 10.74
N MET A 158 -20.80 5.75 10.95
CA MET A 158 -19.64 6.58 11.26
C MET A 158 -19.10 6.21 12.64
N THR A 159 -17.79 5.98 12.74
CA THR A 159 -17.13 5.63 14.01
C THR A 159 -16.08 6.67 14.37
N ARG A 160 -15.86 6.87 15.68
CA ARG A 160 -14.81 7.76 16.19
C ARG A 160 -13.43 7.30 15.69
N THR A 161 -12.47 8.22 15.62
CA THR A 161 -11.08 7.89 15.27
C THR A 161 -10.49 6.95 16.31
N GLN A 162 -9.96 5.80 15.87
CA GLN A 162 -9.47 4.76 16.77
C GLN A 162 -8.10 5.04 17.41
N ILE A 163 -7.33 5.98 16.87
CA ILE A 163 -5.95 6.25 17.31
C ILE A 163 -5.90 6.58 18.81
N ARG A 164 -6.90 7.27 19.34
CA ARG A 164 -6.99 7.71 20.75
C ARG A 164 -7.79 6.76 21.65
N LEU A 165 -8.24 5.62 21.13
CA LEU A 165 -9.04 4.65 21.86
C LEU A 165 -8.16 3.49 22.35
N ASP A 166 -8.41 3.03 23.56
CA ASP A 166 -7.92 1.76 24.09
C ASP A 166 -8.54 0.55 23.35
N GLU A 167 -8.12 -0.66 23.70
CA GLU A 167 -8.57 -1.87 23.03
C GLU A 167 -10.10 -2.08 23.11
N ASP A 168 -10.67 -1.97 24.30
CA ASP A 168 -12.11 -2.20 24.52
C ASP A 168 -12.95 -1.14 23.83
N ALA A 169 -12.53 0.12 23.89
CA ALA A 169 -13.16 1.22 23.17
C ALA A 169 -13.03 1.03 21.66
N ARG A 170 -11.91 0.51 21.14
CA ARG A 170 -11.78 0.16 19.71
C ARG A 170 -12.77 -0.91 19.30
N ARG A 171 -12.88 -2.00 20.08
CA ARG A 171 -13.82 -3.10 19.85
C ARG A 171 -15.26 -2.60 19.81
N ARG A 172 -15.70 -1.86 20.83
CA ARG A 172 -17.04 -1.25 20.88
C ARG A 172 -17.30 -0.28 19.72
N ASN A 173 -16.30 0.51 19.34
CA ASN A 173 -16.42 1.49 18.26
C ASN A 173 -16.62 0.84 16.88
N VAL A 174 -16.11 -0.38 16.64
CA VAL A 174 -16.32 -1.13 15.37
C VAL A 174 -17.50 -2.09 15.41
N ALA A 175 -17.98 -2.47 16.59
CA ALA A 175 -19.11 -3.38 16.72
C ALA A 175 -20.34 -2.86 15.96
N GLY A 176 -20.87 -3.66 15.03
CA GLY A 176 -22.00 -3.32 14.17
C GLY A 176 -21.74 -2.20 13.16
N ALA A 177 -20.48 -1.82 12.92
CA ALA A 177 -20.15 -0.75 11.98
C ALA A 177 -20.17 -1.19 10.51
N PHE A 178 -20.11 -2.50 10.26
CA PHE A 178 -20.06 -3.11 8.93
C PHE A 178 -21.18 -4.14 8.79
N SER A 179 -21.75 -4.24 7.58
CA SER A 179 -22.67 -5.31 7.16
C SER A 179 -22.57 -5.54 5.65
#